data_AF-E4RML8-F1
#
_entry.id   AF-E4RML8-F1
#
_cell.length_a   1.000
_cell.length_b   1.000
_cell.length_c   1.000
_cell.angle_alpha   90.00
_cell.angle_beta   90.00
_cell.angle_gamma   90.00
#
_symmetry.space_group_name_H-M   'P 1'
#
loop_
_entity.id
_entity.type
_entity.pdbx_description
1 polymer ?
#
loop_
_entity_poly.entity_id
_entity_poly.type
_entity_poly.pdbx_seq_one_letter_code
_entity_poly.pdbx_strand_id
1 'polypeptide(L)'
;MEKNSNLRLVITLVTIGLVSAFVLTFVYQWTTPYIEANQAEIRRRAINEVLPGAEEIEEIDIDGDIFYKAYDQDNRKIGVATQHSGAGYNGMIDVMVGVDIEEQKVLNISIVEHEETPGLGARITEEEYRRHFQEKPFGDYQAVSTEPTDPMEVQIIAGATISSEAVMKIVENAVDKINTVYGGR
;
A
#
# COMPACT_ATOMS: atom_id res chain seq x y z
N MET A 1 9.85 42.93 -43.22
CA MET A 1 9.95 43.42 -41.82
C MET A 1 9.32 42.42 -40.82
N GLU A 2 9.49 41.10 -41.01
CA GLU A 2 8.79 40.04 -40.22
C GLU A 2 9.65 39.37 -39.13
N LYS A 3 10.98 39.54 -39.15
CA LYS A 3 11.89 38.79 -38.27
C LYS A 3 11.75 39.11 -36.77
N ASN A 4 11.29 40.31 -36.41
CA ASN A 4 11.17 40.75 -35.01
C ASN A 4 9.92 40.23 -34.29
N SER A 5 8.86 39.86 -35.04
CA SER A 5 7.61 39.36 -34.44
C SER A 5 7.79 37.92 -33.93
N ASN A 6 8.35 37.06 -34.78
CA ASN A 6 8.59 35.65 -34.42
C ASN A 6 9.63 35.53 -33.30
N LEU A 7 10.69 36.36 -33.32
CA LEU A 7 11.69 36.38 -32.25
C LEU A 7 11.10 36.84 -30.90
N ARG A 8 10.22 37.86 -30.90
CA ARG A 8 9.49 38.28 -29.69
C ARG A 8 8.58 37.17 -29.16
N LEU A 9 7.89 36.46 -30.05
CA LEU A 9 7.01 35.36 -29.68
C LEU A 9 7.81 34.20 -29.03
N VAL A 10 8.96 33.84 -29.61
CA VAL A 10 9.87 32.83 -29.03
C VAL A 10 10.39 33.27 -27.66
N ILE A 11 10.85 34.51 -27.50
CA ILE A 11 11.35 35.02 -26.21
C ILE A 11 10.25 35.03 -25.15
N THR A 12 9.04 35.44 -25.50
CA THR A 12 7.89 35.42 -24.59
C THR A 12 7.58 34.00 -24.12
N LEU A 13 7.52 33.02 -25.03
CA LEU A 13 7.27 31.62 -24.68
C LEU A 13 8.38 31.03 -23.79
N VAL A 14 9.64 31.30 -24.11
CA VAL A 14 10.78 30.85 -23.29
C VAL A 14 10.74 31.47 -21.89
N THR A 15 10.40 32.75 -21.80
CA THR A 15 10.32 33.46 -20.51
C THR A 15 9.18 32.90 -19.66
N ILE A 16 7.99 32.73 -20.24
CA ILE A 16 6.84 32.14 -19.53
C ILE A 16 7.16 30.69 -19.14
N GLY A 17 7.77 29.90 -20.02
CA GLY A 17 8.18 28.53 -19.72
C GLY A 17 9.19 28.46 -18.57
N LEU A 18 10.20 29.33 -18.56
CA LEU A 18 11.18 29.44 -17.48
C LEU A 18 10.52 29.83 -16.15
N VAL A 19 9.64 30.83 -16.17
CA VAL A 19 8.92 31.26 -14.97
C VAL A 19 8.03 30.14 -14.43
N SER A 20 7.28 29.45 -15.30
CA SER A 20 6.44 28.32 -14.91
C SER A 20 7.24 27.15 -14.32
N ALA A 21 8.36 26.78 -14.96
CA ALA A 21 9.24 25.72 -14.46
C ALA A 21 9.87 26.09 -13.10
N PHE A 22 10.29 27.35 -12.95
CA PHE A 22 10.84 27.86 -11.70
C PHE A 22 9.81 27.81 -10.57
N VAL A 23 8.59 28.30 -10.82
CA VAL A 23 7.50 28.27 -9.82
C VAL A 23 7.15 26.84 -9.44
N LEU A 24 6.99 25.94 -10.42
CA LEU A 24 6.67 24.53 -10.16
C LEU A 24 7.76 23.85 -9.33
N THR A 25 9.04 24.07 -9.65
CA THR A 25 10.17 23.49 -8.92
C THR A 25 10.26 24.01 -7.49
N PHE A 26 10.05 25.32 -7.29
CA PHE A 26 10.06 25.94 -5.96
C PHE A 26 8.93 25.40 -5.08
N VAL A 27 7.71 25.32 -5.62
CA VAL A 27 6.56 24.73 -4.90
C VAL A 27 6.85 23.29 -4.56
N TYR A 28 7.35 22.50 -5.51
CA TYR A 28 7.69 21.10 -5.30
C TYR A 28 8.69 20.92 -4.14
N GLN A 29 9.83 21.64 -4.18
CA GLN A 29 10.86 21.54 -3.13
C GLN A 29 10.35 21.93 -1.73
N TRP A 30 9.43 22.88 -1.65
CA TRP A 30 8.84 23.24 -0.36
C TRP A 30 7.82 22.20 0.12
N THR A 31 7.07 21.57 -0.78
CA THR A 31 6.07 20.56 -0.40
C THR A 31 6.67 19.18 -0.09
N THR A 32 7.78 18.80 -0.73
CA THR A 32 8.47 17.51 -0.53
C THR A 32 8.67 17.12 0.94
N PRO A 33 9.26 17.96 1.83
CA PRO A 33 9.49 17.56 3.22
C PRO A 33 8.21 17.26 3.99
N TYR A 34 7.09 17.92 3.64
CA TYR A 34 5.79 17.64 4.27
C TYR A 34 5.19 16.32 3.76
N ILE A 35 5.41 15.99 2.49
CA ILE A 35 4.95 14.72 1.90
C ILE A 35 5.69 13.54 2.54
N GLU A 36 7.02 13.64 2.65
CA GLU A 36 7.83 12.57 3.24
C GLU A 36 7.47 12.31 4.70
N ALA A 37 7.27 13.37 5.50
CA ALA A 37 6.87 13.23 6.90
C ALA A 37 5.50 12.56 7.04
N ASN A 38 4.53 12.95 6.21
CA ASN A 38 3.20 12.35 6.22
C ASN A 38 3.22 10.89 5.73
N GLN A 39 3.99 10.58 4.69
CA GLN A 39 4.17 9.21 4.20
C GLN A 39 4.82 8.31 5.24
N ALA A 40 5.85 8.80 5.94
CA ALA A 40 6.48 8.06 7.04
C ALA A 40 5.49 7.79 8.18
N GLU A 41 4.62 8.76 8.49
CA GLU A 41 3.58 8.58 9.50
C GLU A 41 2.50 7.57 9.06
N ILE A 42 2.01 7.67 7.82
CA ILE A 42 1.04 6.73 7.24
C ILE A 42 1.62 5.31 7.26
N ARG A 43 2.87 5.15 6.81
CA ARG A 43 3.57 3.86 6.83
C ARG A 43 3.71 3.32 8.24
N ARG A 44 4.12 4.14 9.20
CA ARG A 44 4.24 3.73 10.61
C ARG A 44 2.90 3.31 11.19
N ARG A 45 1.82 4.05 10.89
CA ARG A 45 0.46 3.68 11.31
C ARG A 45 0.04 2.35 10.68
N ALA A 46 0.29 2.16 9.39
CA ALA A 46 -0.01 0.91 8.69
C ALA A 46 0.75 -0.27 9.32
N ILE A 47 2.05 -0.14 9.60
CA ILE A 47 2.85 -1.18 10.27
C ILE A 47 2.27 -1.53 11.64
N ASN A 48 1.93 -0.54 12.46
CA ASN A 48 1.35 -0.78 13.79
C ASN A 48 -0.04 -1.44 13.71
N GLU A 49 -0.80 -1.15 12.66
CA GLU A 49 -2.12 -1.75 12.44
C GLU A 49 -2.00 -3.21 11.99
N VAL A 50 -0.99 -3.53 11.18
CA VAL A 50 -0.79 -4.90 10.68
C VAL A 50 -0.01 -5.79 11.64
N LEU A 51 0.82 -5.21 12.52
CA LEU A 51 1.62 -5.89 13.53
C LEU A 51 1.31 -5.29 14.92
N PRO A 52 0.15 -5.60 15.50
CA PRO A 52 -0.24 -5.07 16.81
C PRO A 52 0.74 -5.54 17.89
N GLY A 53 1.18 -4.61 18.75
CA GLY A 53 2.12 -4.90 19.84
C GLY A 53 3.60 -4.77 19.49
N ALA A 54 3.94 -4.34 18.26
CA ALA A 54 5.30 -4.04 17.86
C ALA A 54 5.87 -2.85 18.65
N GLU A 55 7.01 -3.07 19.33
CA GLU A 55 7.77 -2.01 19.98
C GLU A 55 8.99 -1.59 19.18
N GLU A 56 9.67 -2.57 18.59
CA GLU A 56 10.81 -2.38 17.72
C GLU A 56 10.48 -2.90 16.32
N ILE A 57 10.78 -2.07 15.31
CA ILE A 57 10.57 -2.39 13.90
C ILE A 57 11.93 -2.28 13.21
N GLU A 58 12.39 -3.39 12.65
CA GLU A 58 13.60 -3.45 11.83
C GLU A 58 13.21 -3.49 10.35
N GLU A 59 13.67 -2.50 9.58
CA GLU A 59 13.52 -2.47 8.13
C GLU A 59 14.65 -3.24 7.45
N ILE A 60 14.31 -4.17 6.56
CA ILE A 60 15.26 -5.03 5.88
C ILE A 60 14.91 -5.08 4.40
N ASP A 61 15.88 -4.74 3.56
CA ASP A 61 15.84 -4.91 2.13
C ASP A 61 16.35 -6.31 1.77
N ILE A 62 15.51 -7.10 1.10
CA ILE A 62 15.86 -8.42 0.57
C ILE A 62 15.51 -8.42 -0.92
N ASP A 63 16.53 -8.50 -1.78
CA ASP A 63 16.39 -8.51 -3.23
C ASP A 63 15.63 -7.30 -3.82
N GLY A 64 15.69 -6.14 -3.16
CA GLY A 64 15.01 -4.91 -3.55
C GLY A 64 13.60 -4.76 -2.98
N ASP A 65 13.14 -5.73 -2.18
CA ASP A 65 11.86 -5.70 -1.49
C ASP A 65 12.05 -5.36 0.00
N ILE A 66 11.24 -4.41 0.49
CA ILE A 66 11.31 -3.95 1.87
C ILE A 66 10.40 -4.80 2.77
N PHE A 67 10.98 -5.34 3.82
CA PHE A 67 10.30 -6.07 4.89
C PHE A 67 10.49 -5.36 6.23
N TYR A 68 9.45 -5.38 7.05
CA TYR A 68 9.47 -4.83 8.41
C TYR A 68 9.32 -5.97 9.40
N LYS A 69 10.37 -6.29 10.14
CA LYS A 69 10.30 -7.26 11.24
C LYS A 69 9.87 -6.54 12.50
N ALA A 70 8.81 -7.03 13.15
CA ALA A 70 8.37 -6.50 14.44
C ALA A 70 8.82 -7.40 15.59
N TYR A 71 9.28 -6.76 16.65
CA TYR A 71 9.65 -7.38 17.91
C TYR A 71 8.86 -6.77 19.08
N ASP A 72 8.55 -7.59 20.09
CA ASP A 72 7.93 -7.15 21.35
C ASP A 72 8.97 -6.66 22.37
N GLN A 73 8.51 -6.24 23.57
CA GLN A 73 9.41 -5.75 24.63
C GLN A 73 10.41 -6.82 25.12
N ASP A 74 10.08 -8.11 24.96
CA ASP A 74 10.90 -9.25 25.35
C ASP A 74 11.87 -9.66 24.22
N ASN A 75 11.95 -8.86 23.14
CA ASN A 75 12.71 -9.14 21.92
C ASN A 75 12.27 -10.42 21.19
N ARG A 76 11.00 -10.81 21.34
CA ARG A 76 10.38 -11.91 20.58
C ARG A 76 9.80 -11.35 19.29
N LYS A 77 10.00 -12.09 18.21
CA LYS A 77 9.46 -11.74 16.90
C LYS A 77 7.94 -11.90 16.91
N ILE A 78 7.22 -10.82 16.64
CA ILE A 78 5.75 -10.83 16.52
C ILE A 78 5.33 -11.23 15.12
N GLY A 79 6.07 -10.76 14.11
CA GLY A 79 5.71 -10.99 12.72
C GLY A 79 6.58 -10.23 11.75
N VAL A 80 6.20 -10.29 10.47
CA VAL A 80 6.82 -9.55 9.39
C VAL A 80 5.73 -8.85 8.59
N ALA A 81 5.96 -7.60 8.22
CA ALA A 81 5.11 -6.89 7.28
C ALA A 81 5.85 -6.58 5.99
N THR A 82 5.10 -6.52 4.90
CA THR A 82 5.60 -6.02 3.62
C THR A 82 4.51 -5.20 2.94
N GLN A 83 4.92 -4.23 2.13
CA GLN A 83 4.02 -3.46 1.31
C GLN A 83 3.99 -4.06 -0.09
N HIS A 84 2.80 -4.36 -0.60
CA HIS A 84 2.62 -4.84 -1.96
C HIS A 84 1.50 -4.10 -2.67
N SER A 85 1.58 -4.07 -4.00
CA SER A 85 0.76 -3.21 -4.85
C SER A 85 0.15 -4.01 -5.98
N GLY A 86 -1.07 -3.67 -6.36
CA GLY A 86 -1.76 -4.32 -7.47
C GLY A 86 -2.77 -3.40 -8.15
N ALA A 87 -3.13 -3.74 -9.38
CA ALA A 87 -4.14 -3.01 -10.12
C ALA A 87 -5.54 -3.30 -9.57
N GLY A 88 -6.21 -2.24 -9.10
CA GLY A 88 -7.62 -2.22 -8.73
C GLY A 88 -8.53 -1.96 -9.93
N TYR A 89 -9.71 -1.38 -9.67
CA TYR A 89 -10.66 -1.03 -10.72
C TYR A 89 -10.31 0.31 -11.39
N ASN A 90 -10.00 1.33 -10.59
CA ASN A 90 -9.66 2.67 -11.09
C ASN A 90 -8.17 2.91 -11.22
N GLY A 91 -7.36 2.24 -10.40
CA GLY A 91 -5.93 2.49 -10.33
C GLY A 91 -5.22 1.55 -9.38
N MET A 92 -4.01 1.90 -8.98
CA MET A 92 -3.22 1.06 -8.07
C MET A 92 -3.81 1.07 -6.66
N ILE A 93 -3.67 -0.07 -5.99
CA ILE A 93 -3.97 -0.25 -4.57
C ILE A 93 -2.68 -0.73 -3.90
N ASP A 94 -2.24 -0.02 -2.88
CA ASP A 94 -1.10 -0.36 -2.05
C ASP A 94 -1.59 -0.88 -0.71
N VAL A 95 -1.16 -2.09 -0.37
CA VAL A 95 -1.56 -2.78 0.85
C VAL A 95 -0.33 -3.14 1.66
N MET A 96 -0.33 -2.73 2.92
CA MET A 96 0.58 -3.28 3.93
C MET A 96 -0.04 -4.57 4.45
N VAL A 97 0.73 -5.65 4.42
CA VAL A 97 0.29 -6.98 4.87
C VAL A 97 1.22 -7.42 5.99
N GLY A 98 0.67 -7.66 7.17
CA GLY A 98 1.39 -8.18 8.33
C GLY A 98 1.07 -9.65 8.55
N VAL A 99 2.09 -10.46 8.78
CA VAL A 99 1.94 -11.91 8.92
C VAL A 99 2.75 -12.46 10.09
N ASP A 100 2.25 -13.54 10.66
CA ASP A 100 2.98 -14.44 11.53
C ASP A 100 3.52 -15.60 10.69
N ILE A 101 4.84 -15.72 10.66
CA ILE A 101 5.54 -16.74 9.87
C ILE A 101 5.57 -18.08 10.61
N GLU A 102 5.56 -18.07 11.94
CA GLU A 102 5.58 -19.29 12.75
C GLU A 102 4.21 -19.98 12.69
N GLU A 103 3.13 -19.21 12.79
CA GLU A 103 1.77 -19.73 12.70
C GLU A 103 1.24 -19.83 11.26
N GLN A 104 1.97 -19.28 10.27
CA GLN A 104 1.54 -19.18 8.86
C GLN A 104 0.17 -18.52 8.70
N LYS A 105 0.00 -17.35 9.33
CA LYS A 105 -1.24 -16.58 9.32
C LYS A 105 -1.01 -15.12 8.96
N VAL A 106 -1.95 -14.55 8.21
CA VAL A 106 -2.08 -13.11 8.05
C VAL A 106 -2.62 -12.56 9.36
N LEU A 107 -1.85 -11.68 10.01
CA LEU A 107 -2.27 -11.05 11.26
C LEU A 107 -3.35 -10.01 10.96
N ASN A 108 -3.04 -9.08 10.06
CA ASN A 108 -3.97 -8.04 9.61
C ASN A 108 -3.45 -7.34 8.33
N ILE A 109 -4.29 -6.54 7.68
CA ILE A 109 -3.96 -5.75 6.50
C ILE A 109 -4.30 -4.27 6.69
N SER A 110 -3.57 -3.39 6.01
CA SER A 110 -3.86 -1.96 5.98
C SER A 110 -3.72 -1.43 4.56
N ILE A 111 -4.73 -0.71 4.07
CA ILE A 111 -4.69 -0.07 2.76
C ILE A 111 -3.94 1.25 2.92
N VAL A 112 -2.74 1.34 2.34
CA VAL A 112 -1.84 2.49 2.45
C VAL A 112 -2.24 3.59 1.47
N GLU A 113 -2.53 3.22 0.23
CA GLU A 113 -2.90 4.13 -0.85
C GLU A 113 -3.84 3.43 -1.84
N HIS A 114 -4.80 4.17 -2.42
CA HIS A 114 -5.67 3.66 -3.48
C HIS A 114 -6.27 4.79 -4.32
N GLU A 115 -6.69 4.47 -5.55
CA GLU A 115 -7.39 5.39 -6.45
C GLU A 115 -8.88 5.03 -6.67
N GLU A 116 -9.38 4.09 -5.88
CA GLU A 116 -10.76 3.58 -5.98
C GLU A 116 -11.85 4.64 -5.70
N THR A 117 -13.01 4.48 -6.34
CA THR A 117 -14.13 5.44 -6.24
C THR A 117 -14.69 5.48 -4.81
N PRO A 118 -14.79 6.69 -4.19
CA PRO A 118 -15.45 6.87 -2.89
C PRO A 118 -16.88 6.33 -2.87
N GLY A 119 -17.23 5.58 -1.81
CA GLY A 119 -18.55 4.97 -1.65
C GLY A 119 -18.80 3.68 -2.45
N LEU A 120 -17.83 3.26 -3.28
CA LEU A 120 -17.83 1.98 -3.99
C LEU A 120 -16.56 1.21 -3.66
N GLY A 121 -15.53 1.29 -4.51
CA GLY A 121 -14.27 0.58 -4.34
C GLY A 121 -13.47 1.02 -3.12
N ALA A 122 -13.57 2.29 -2.72
CA ALA A 122 -12.87 2.80 -1.53
C ALA A 122 -13.33 2.14 -0.22
N ARG A 123 -14.44 1.40 -0.23
CA ARG A 123 -14.91 0.64 0.93
C ARG A 123 -13.94 -0.47 1.36
N ILE A 124 -12.94 -0.81 0.53
CA ILE A 124 -11.84 -1.69 0.93
C ILE A 124 -11.02 -1.15 2.11
N THR A 125 -11.10 0.15 2.41
CA THR A 125 -10.44 0.74 3.58
C THR A 125 -11.27 0.59 4.86
N GLU A 126 -12.53 0.16 4.77
CA GLU A 126 -13.42 -0.01 5.92
C GLU A 126 -12.91 -1.14 6.82
N GLU A 127 -13.00 -0.95 8.14
CA GLU A 127 -12.59 -1.98 9.11
C GLU A 127 -13.37 -3.28 8.93
N GLU A 128 -14.65 -3.20 8.59
CA GLU A 128 -15.51 -4.36 8.30
C GLU A 128 -14.90 -5.27 7.23
N TYR A 129 -14.44 -4.69 6.12
CA TYR A 129 -13.80 -5.44 5.05
C TYR A 129 -12.44 -5.99 5.45
N ARG A 130 -11.59 -5.16 6.07
CA ARG A 130 -10.22 -5.54 6.44
C ARG A 130 -10.19 -6.64 7.50
N ARG A 131 -11.17 -6.67 8.41
CA ARG A 131 -11.32 -7.73 9.41
C ARG A 131 -11.48 -9.11 8.81
N HIS A 132 -11.96 -9.22 7.57
CA HIS A 132 -11.99 -10.51 6.89
C HIS A 132 -10.59 -11.06 6.64
N PHE A 133 -9.50 -10.30 6.72
CA PHE A 133 -8.14 -10.82 6.56
C PHE A 133 -7.42 -11.11 7.89
N GLN A 134 -8.08 -10.82 9.02
CA GLN A 134 -7.49 -11.01 10.34
C GLN A 134 -7.39 -12.50 10.70
N GLU A 135 -6.21 -12.92 11.15
CA GLU A 135 -5.88 -14.30 11.55
C GLU A 135 -6.14 -15.37 10.48
N LYS A 136 -6.21 -14.98 9.20
CA LYS A 136 -6.44 -15.93 8.11
C LYS A 136 -5.18 -16.77 7.85
N PRO A 137 -5.32 -18.09 7.62
CA PRO A 137 -4.19 -18.91 7.18
C PRO A 137 -3.64 -18.44 5.83
N PHE A 138 -2.38 -18.78 5.57
CA PHE A 138 -1.77 -18.60 4.25
C PHE A 138 -2.43 -19.51 3.21
N GLY A 139 -2.64 -18.99 2.01
CA GLY A 139 -3.16 -19.73 0.88
C GLY A 139 -3.93 -18.85 -0.09
N ASP A 140 -4.55 -19.49 -1.07
CA ASP A 140 -5.43 -18.85 -2.04
C ASP A 140 -6.81 -18.64 -1.43
N TYR A 141 -7.27 -17.39 -1.40
CA TYR A 141 -8.55 -17.04 -0.82
C TYR A 141 -9.69 -17.19 -1.84
N GLN A 142 -10.87 -17.52 -1.32
CA GLN A 142 -12.09 -17.62 -2.11
C GLN A 142 -12.98 -16.40 -1.88
N ALA A 143 -13.25 -15.67 -2.96
CA ALA A 143 -14.20 -14.57 -2.94
C ALA A 143 -15.64 -15.08 -2.77
N VAL A 144 -16.37 -14.58 -1.76
CA VAL A 144 -17.79 -14.90 -1.51
C VAL A 144 -18.64 -13.65 -1.33
N SER A 145 -19.90 -13.68 -1.75
CA SER A 145 -20.83 -12.53 -1.57
C SER A 145 -21.58 -12.55 -0.24
N THR A 146 -21.43 -13.62 0.54
CA THR A 146 -22.10 -13.86 1.82
C THR A 146 -21.12 -13.77 2.98
N GLU A 147 -21.62 -13.84 4.21
CA GLU A 147 -20.76 -14.00 5.38
C GLU A 147 -19.84 -15.22 5.19
N PRO A 148 -18.52 -15.07 5.40
CA PRO A 148 -17.58 -16.18 5.28
C PRO A 148 -17.91 -17.30 6.25
N THR A 149 -17.91 -18.53 5.73
CA THR A 149 -18.12 -19.76 6.51
C THR A 149 -16.84 -20.58 6.67
N ASP A 150 -15.86 -20.33 5.81
CA ASP A 150 -14.55 -20.98 5.82
C ASP A 150 -13.40 -19.97 6.09
N PRO A 151 -12.33 -20.38 6.80
CA PRO A 151 -11.13 -19.57 7.00
C PRO A 151 -10.43 -19.09 5.71
N MET A 152 -10.70 -19.67 4.55
CA MET A 152 -10.18 -19.24 3.25
C MET A 152 -11.15 -18.30 2.50
N GLU A 153 -12.36 -18.09 2.99
CA GLU A 153 -13.35 -17.25 2.31
C GLU A 153 -13.22 -15.76 2.71
N VAL A 154 -13.14 -14.87 1.73
CA VAL A 154 -13.14 -13.41 1.93
C VAL A 154 -14.42 -12.85 1.32
N GLN A 155 -15.18 -12.09 2.11
CA GLN A 155 -16.39 -11.47 1.61
C GLN A 155 -16.07 -10.31 0.67
N ILE A 156 -16.67 -10.30 -0.53
CA ILE A 156 -16.56 -9.20 -1.46
C ILE A 156 -17.54 -8.08 -1.13
N ILE A 157 -17.13 -6.85 -1.42
CA ILE A 157 -17.98 -5.69 -1.28
C ILE A 157 -18.96 -5.63 -2.46
N ALA A 158 -20.26 -5.66 -2.18
CA ALA A 158 -21.29 -5.54 -3.22
C ALA A 158 -21.11 -4.22 -4.01
N GLY A 159 -21.01 -4.34 -5.34
CA GLY A 159 -20.75 -3.20 -6.23
C GLY A 159 -19.27 -2.80 -6.38
N ALA A 160 -18.36 -3.50 -5.68
CA ALA A 160 -16.91 -3.27 -5.72
C ALA A 160 -16.11 -4.60 -5.79
N THR A 161 -16.60 -5.55 -6.60
CA THR A 161 -16.00 -6.89 -6.75
C THR A 161 -14.56 -6.82 -7.24
N ILE A 162 -14.27 -6.01 -8.27
CA ILE A 162 -12.92 -5.90 -8.85
C ILE A 162 -11.91 -5.37 -7.82
N SER A 163 -12.28 -4.32 -7.07
CA SER A 163 -11.44 -3.74 -6.02
C SER A 163 -11.21 -4.73 -4.87
N SER A 164 -12.25 -5.48 -4.49
CA SER A 164 -12.16 -6.50 -3.43
C SER A 164 -11.24 -7.67 -3.83
N GLU A 165 -11.42 -8.20 -5.04
CA GLU A 165 -10.55 -9.27 -5.56
C GLU A 165 -9.12 -8.80 -5.77
N ALA A 166 -8.92 -7.53 -6.12
CA ALA A 166 -7.58 -6.96 -6.25
C ALA A 166 -6.85 -6.97 -4.91
N VAL A 167 -7.48 -6.52 -3.81
CA VAL A 167 -6.88 -6.60 -2.47
C VAL A 167 -6.56 -8.04 -2.10
N MET A 168 -7.49 -8.97 -2.34
CA MET A 168 -7.29 -10.40 -2.07
C MET A 168 -6.02 -10.93 -2.75
N LYS A 169 -5.85 -10.65 -4.05
CA LYS A 169 -4.65 -11.04 -4.82
C LYS A 169 -3.38 -10.37 -4.33
N ILE A 170 -3.45 -9.11 -3.92
CA ILE A 170 -2.29 -8.40 -3.37
C ILE A 170 -1.83 -9.08 -2.07
N VAL A 171 -2.77 -9.48 -1.21
CA VAL A 171 -2.47 -10.21 0.03
C VAL A 171 -1.88 -11.57 -0.27
N GLU A 172 -2.47 -12.35 -1.19
CA GLU A 172 -1.94 -13.66 -1.62
C GLU A 172 -0.49 -13.54 -2.11
N ASN A 173 -0.22 -12.61 -3.03
CA ASN A 173 1.13 -12.39 -3.56
C ASN A 173 2.12 -11.94 -2.47
N ALA A 174 1.69 -11.11 -1.51
CA ALA A 174 2.53 -10.67 -0.40
C ALA A 174 2.87 -11.84 0.52
N VAL A 175 1.90 -12.71 0.82
CA VAL A 175 2.09 -13.92 1.61
C VAL A 175 3.04 -14.88 0.89
N ASP A 176 2.86 -15.14 -0.40
CA ASP A 176 3.73 -15.99 -1.20
C ASP A 176 5.17 -15.48 -1.22
N LYS A 177 5.34 -14.16 -1.33
CA LYS A 177 6.65 -13.51 -1.29
C LYS A 177 7.31 -13.70 0.07
N ILE A 178 6.59 -13.44 1.17
CA ILE A 178 7.11 -13.66 2.53
C ILE A 178 7.46 -15.14 2.74
N ASN A 179 6.60 -16.06 2.31
CA ASN A 179 6.83 -17.49 2.43
C ASN A 179 8.06 -17.95 1.63
N THR A 180 8.29 -17.36 0.45
CA THR A 180 9.50 -17.63 -0.35
C THR A 180 10.76 -17.15 0.35
N VAL A 181 10.72 -15.97 0.97
CA VAL A 181 11.89 -15.35 1.63
C VAL A 181 12.19 -15.97 3.00
N TYR A 182 11.15 -16.30 3.77
CA TYR A 182 11.29 -16.69 5.19
C TYR A 182 10.80 -18.11 5.50
N GLY A 183 9.92 -18.69 4.68
CA GLY A 183 9.35 -20.03 4.87
C GLY A 183 10.23 -21.17 4.35
N GLY A 184 11.35 -20.86 3.69
CA GLY A 184 12.33 -21.84 3.24
C GLY A 184 13.10 -22.50 4.38
N ARG A 185 12.54 -23.58 4.94
CA ARG A 185 13.27 -24.68 5.59
C ARG A 185 12.91 -26.01 4.95
#